data_AF-T0HF31-F1
#
_entry.id   AF-T0HF31-F1
#
_cell.length_a   1.000
_cell.length_b   1.000
_cell.length_c   1.000
_cell.angle_alpha   90.00
_cell.angle_beta   90.00
_cell.angle_gamma   90.00
#
_symmetry.space_group_name_H-M   'P 1'
#
loop_
_entity.id
_entity.type
_entity.pdbx_description
1 polymer ?
#
loop_
_entity_poly.entity_id
_entity_poly.type
_entity_poly.pdbx_seq_one_letter_code
_entity_poly.pdbx_strand_id
1 'polypeptide(L)'
;MLGPCALLLAVPSPAAAQSTVEVLLKGAIEKDAEGRSIIELRLLNAGGSAEHMILPDRVEARIEEAGRSRSVWLARSASTASDLTVPASGFAQARYQLETQITHSGALLTIPAWSTSTVKFQEPRLTRMAVAAEPVPENEEPQITSVQPPFDRRPGNAFIANLAPYEPIYGVYGPGTNSEARLQISFKYRLFGVKHGEDARPSWRNGLYFAYTQRMFWDLGSDSAPFRNIDFQPELIYTTPSSMLTSGVSVAAQAGIRHESNGRDGSDSRSINSIYVMPMAALPLMGNYSLVVAPKLSIYVGDKSDNPDIVRYRGHAGLFMEVGDDEGLRLSTSARLNFGSGKGAINADLSYPLPRLLGGGPDVYLFVQSFHGYGENLLDYNRRTSRLRIGFALVR
;
A
#
# COMPACT_ATOMS: atom_id res chain seq x y z
N MET A 1 56.82 13.49 -31.74
CA MET A 1 56.42 12.07 -31.73
C MET A 1 54.92 12.01 -31.51
N LEU A 2 54.17 11.82 -32.60
CA LEU A 2 52.71 11.66 -32.62
C LEU A 2 52.45 10.16 -32.79
N GLY A 3 51.80 9.52 -31.81
CA GLY A 3 51.42 8.11 -31.87
C GLY A 3 50.09 7.91 -32.62
N PRO A 4 49.95 6.87 -33.47
CA PRO A 4 48.82 6.76 -34.38
C PRO A 4 47.56 6.19 -33.68
N CYS A 5 46.42 6.75 -34.03
CA CYS A 5 45.09 6.20 -33.76
C CYS A 5 44.91 4.86 -34.51
N ALA A 6 44.68 3.78 -33.76
CA ALA A 6 44.19 2.52 -34.31
C ALA A 6 42.65 2.50 -34.21
N LEU A 7 41.98 2.70 -35.36
CA LEU A 7 40.55 2.46 -35.53
C LEU A 7 40.32 0.94 -35.53
N LEU A 8 39.73 0.40 -34.47
CA LEU A 8 39.22 -0.98 -34.45
C LEU A 8 37.90 -1.02 -35.25
N LEU A 9 37.99 -1.48 -36.49
CA LEU A 9 36.83 -1.88 -37.29
C LEU A 9 36.24 -3.16 -36.67
N ALA A 10 35.14 -3.01 -35.94
CA ALA A 10 34.32 -4.14 -35.51
C ALA A 10 33.60 -4.71 -36.73
N VAL A 11 33.97 -5.93 -37.12
CA VAL A 11 33.22 -6.73 -38.10
C VAL A 11 31.94 -7.20 -37.42
N PRO A 12 30.73 -6.85 -37.90
CA PRO A 12 29.50 -7.37 -37.31
C PRO A 12 29.44 -8.88 -37.55
N SER A 13 29.41 -9.65 -36.46
CA SER A 13 29.04 -11.06 -36.50
C SER A 13 27.60 -11.18 -36.99
N PRO A 14 27.24 -12.14 -37.85
CA PRO A 14 25.86 -12.34 -38.23
C PRO A 14 25.08 -12.71 -36.96
N ALA A 15 24.16 -11.84 -36.56
CA ALA A 15 23.17 -12.15 -35.55
C ALA A 15 22.34 -13.33 -36.07
N ALA A 16 22.56 -14.51 -35.50
CA ALA A 16 21.61 -15.60 -35.65
C ALA A 16 20.26 -15.06 -35.15
N ALA A 17 19.25 -15.06 -36.03
CA ALA A 17 17.91 -14.64 -35.69
C ALA A 17 17.45 -15.43 -34.45
N GLN A 18 17.30 -14.73 -33.32
CA GLN A 18 16.67 -15.27 -32.13
C GLN A 18 15.25 -15.67 -32.53
N SER A 19 14.91 -16.96 -32.40
CA SER A 19 13.55 -17.43 -32.67
C SER A 19 12.56 -16.65 -31.81
N THR A 20 11.50 -16.09 -32.41
CA THR A 20 10.49 -15.33 -31.65
C THR A 20 9.44 -16.23 -30.99
N VAL A 21 9.62 -17.55 -31.13
CA VAL A 21 8.84 -18.60 -30.46
C VAL A 21 9.43 -18.92 -29.08
N GLU A 22 8.64 -18.68 -28.03
CA GLU A 22 8.92 -19.09 -26.66
C GLU A 22 8.21 -20.42 -26.34
N VAL A 23 8.91 -21.38 -25.73
CA VAL A 23 8.32 -22.68 -25.32
C VAL A 23 7.96 -22.65 -23.85
N LEU A 24 6.67 -22.72 -23.55
CA LEU A 24 6.11 -22.80 -22.21
C LEU A 24 5.74 -24.24 -21.86
N LEU A 25 6.20 -24.71 -20.71
CA LEU A 25 5.84 -26.04 -20.20
C LEU A 25 4.52 -25.96 -19.44
N LYS A 26 3.64 -26.94 -19.68
CA LYS A 26 2.45 -27.19 -18.88
C LYS A 26 2.60 -28.56 -18.20
N GLY A 27 2.17 -28.66 -16.94
CA GLY A 27 2.44 -29.84 -16.10
C GLY A 27 1.87 -31.12 -16.69
N ALA A 28 2.31 -32.27 -16.22
CA ALA A 28 1.77 -33.53 -16.72
C ALA A 28 0.27 -33.63 -16.40
N ILE A 29 -0.54 -33.82 -17.44
CA ILE A 29 -2.00 -33.71 -17.34
C ILE A 29 -2.63 -35.09 -17.28
N GLU A 30 -2.06 -36.05 -18.02
CA GLU A 30 -2.68 -37.35 -18.29
C GLU A 30 -1.62 -38.47 -18.25
N LYS A 31 -2.04 -39.65 -17.78
CA LYS A 31 -1.30 -40.90 -18.01
C LYS A 31 -1.85 -41.53 -19.30
N ASP A 32 -0.98 -42.02 -20.17
CA ASP A 32 -1.40 -42.78 -21.36
C ASP A 32 -1.96 -44.16 -20.97
N ALA A 33 -2.40 -44.95 -21.95
CA ALA A 33 -2.95 -46.29 -21.73
C ALA A 33 -1.97 -47.25 -21.03
N GLU A 34 -0.67 -46.96 -21.10
CA GLU A 34 0.41 -47.71 -20.45
C GLU A 34 0.88 -47.09 -19.12
N GLY A 35 0.19 -46.06 -18.60
CA GLY A 35 0.48 -45.43 -17.32
C GLY A 35 1.63 -44.41 -17.32
N ARG A 36 2.17 -44.06 -18.49
CA ARG A 36 3.26 -43.10 -18.68
C ARG A 36 2.73 -41.67 -18.73
N SER A 37 3.48 -40.74 -18.15
CA SER A 37 3.04 -39.35 -18.02
C SER A 37 3.24 -38.56 -19.32
N ILE A 38 2.19 -37.86 -19.76
CA ILE A 38 2.23 -36.96 -20.93
C ILE A 38 2.44 -35.52 -20.46
N ILE A 39 3.45 -34.88 -21.03
CA ILE A 39 3.80 -33.47 -20.84
C ILE A 39 3.34 -32.68 -22.06
N GLU A 40 2.55 -31.64 -21.82
CA GLU A 40 2.08 -30.72 -22.86
C GLU A 40 2.98 -29.48 -22.90
N LEU A 41 3.49 -29.15 -24.08
CA LEU A 41 4.26 -27.93 -24.35
C LEU A 41 3.40 -26.98 -25.17
N ARG A 42 3.45 -25.69 -24.83
CA ARG A 42 2.84 -24.61 -25.61
C ARG A 42 3.93 -23.74 -26.20
N LEU A 43 3.93 -23.63 -27.52
CA LEU A 43 4.84 -22.79 -28.28
C LEU A 43 4.12 -21.49 -28.58
N LEU A 44 4.64 -20.35 -28.11
CA LEU A 44 4.04 -19.04 -28.28
C LEU A 44 4.89 -18.19 -29.22
N ASN A 45 4.33 -17.77 -30.35
CA ASN A 45 5.00 -16.89 -31.30
C ASN A 45 4.55 -15.45 -31.04
N ALA A 46 5.45 -14.63 -30.49
CA ALA A 46 5.18 -13.20 -30.27
C ALA A 46 5.48 -12.33 -31.52
N GLY A 47 6.01 -12.94 -32.58
CA GLY A 47 6.36 -12.29 -33.84
C GLY A 47 5.18 -12.02 -34.78
N GLY A 48 5.43 -11.17 -35.78
CA GLY A 48 4.45 -10.76 -36.79
C GLY A 48 4.32 -11.70 -38.00
N SER A 49 5.07 -12.80 -38.04
CA SER A 49 5.04 -13.81 -39.11
C SER A 49 4.96 -15.22 -38.52
N ALA A 50 4.36 -16.15 -39.26
CA ALA A 50 4.36 -17.55 -38.85
C ALA A 50 5.80 -18.10 -38.81
N GLU A 51 6.12 -18.86 -37.76
CA GLU A 51 7.44 -19.50 -37.59
C GLU A 51 7.29 -21.02 -37.62
N HIS A 52 8.30 -21.70 -38.16
CA HIS A 52 8.38 -23.16 -38.18
C HIS A 52 9.32 -23.64 -37.08
N MET A 53 8.86 -24.59 -36.27
CA MET A 53 9.67 -25.22 -35.23
C MET A 53 9.82 -26.72 -35.49
N ILE A 54 11.08 -27.14 -35.62
CA ILE A 54 11.42 -28.56 -35.70
C ILE A 54 11.51 -29.13 -34.29
N LEU A 55 10.69 -30.13 -34.01
CA LEU A 55 10.60 -30.82 -32.73
C LEU A 55 11.34 -32.16 -32.82
N PRO A 56 12.41 -32.38 -32.03
CA PRO A 56 13.17 -33.63 -32.05
C PRO A 56 12.34 -34.78 -31.47
N ASP A 57 12.68 -36.00 -31.90
CA ASP A 57 12.01 -37.21 -31.41
C ASP A 57 12.27 -37.47 -29.92
N ARG A 58 13.41 -37.00 -29.41
CA ARG A 58 13.78 -37.07 -28.00
C ARG A 58 14.40 -35.76 -27.52
N VAL A 59 14.06 -35.35 -26.30
CA VAL A 59 14.66 -34.20 -25.62
C VAL A 59 15.03 -34.55 -24.19
N GLU A 60 16.17 -34.05 -23.72
CA GLU A 60 16.61 -34.23 -22.35
C GLU A 60 15.83 -33.26 -21.43
N ALA A 61 15.32 -33.78 -20.33
CA ALA A 61 14.70 -33.01 -19.26
C ALA A 61 15.37 -33.33 -17.93
N ARG A 62 15.23 -32.43 -16.97
CA ARG A 62 15.74 -32.57 -15.61
C ARG A 62 14.57 -32.61 -14.64
N ILE A 63 14.56 -33.62 -13.77
CA ILE A 63 13.59 -33.74 -12.68
C ILE A 63 14.30 -33.47 -11.36
N GLU A 64 13.73 -32.60 -10.54
CA GLU A 64 14.15 -32.35 -9.17
C GLU A 64 13.08 -32.83 -8.17
N GLU A 65 13.50 -33.69 -7.24
CA GLU A 65 12.62 -34.36 -6.28
C GLU A 65 13.36 -34.50 -4.94
N ALA A 66 12.74 -34.00 -3.86
CA ALA A 66 13.32 -34.02 -2.50
C ALA A 66 14.78 -33.51 -2.42
N GLY A 67 15.14 -32.51 -3.22
CA GLY A 67 16.49 -31.90 -3.25
C GLY A 67 17.53 -32.70 -4.05
N ARG A 68 17.12 -33.74 -4.79
CA ARG A 68 17.98 -34.49 -5.73
C ARG A 68 17.54 -34.22 -7.17
N SER A 69 18.51 -34.00 -8.05
CA SER A 69 18.27 -33.75 -9.47
C SER A 69 18.76 -34.91 -10.32
N ARG A 70 17.95 -35.35 -11.30
CA ARG A 70 18.31 -36.38 -12.28
C ARG A 70 17.87 -36.00 -13.69
N SER A 71 18.65 -36.42 -14.69
CA SER A 71 18.28 -36.30 -16.11
C SER A 71 17.35 -37.45 -16.52
N VAL A 72 16.36 -37.12 -17.33
CA VAL A 72 15.40 -38.06 -17.94
C VAL A 72 15.19 -37.71 -19.40
N TRP A 73 14.74 -38.67 -20.20
CA TRP A 73 14.41 -38.47 -21.60
C TRP A 73 12.90 -38.36 -21.80
N LEU A 74 12.51 -37.39 -22.63
CA LEU A 74 11.16 -37.22 -23.12
C LEU A 74 11.10 -37.60 -24.59
N ALA A 75 10.16 -38.46 -24.98
CA ALA A 75 9.93 -38.86 -26.37
C ALA A 75 8.72 -38.11 -26.97
N ARG A 76 8.85 -37.58 -28.19
CA ARG A 76 7.75 -36.87 -28.87
C ARG A 76 6.60 -37.84 -29.14
N SER A 77 5.38 -37.44 -28.76
CA SER A 77 4.18 -38.24 -28.99
C SER A 77 3.91 -38.38 -30.49
N ALA A 78 3.44 -39.56 -30.92
CA ALA A 78 3.03 -39.80 -32.31
C ALA A 78 1.90 -38.85 -32.78
N SER A 79 1.13 -38.28 -31.85
CA SER A 79 0.09 -37.29 -32.13
C SER A 79 0.60 -35.86 -32.35
N THR A 80 1.90 -35.62 -32.20
CA THR A 80 2.55 -34.32 -32.44
C THR A 80 3.42 -34.41 -33.68
N ALA A 81 3.28 -33.52 -34.65
CA ALA A 81 4.12 -33.48 -35.84
C ALA A 81 5.57 -33.08 -35.52
N SER A 82 6.55 -33.49 -36.35
CA SER A 82 7.97 -33.13 -36.19
C SER A 82 8.28 -31.71 -36.66
N ASP A 83 7.45 -31.17 -37.55
CA ASP A 83 7.50 -29.79 -38.01
C ASP A 83 6.17 -29.15 -37.66
N LEU A 84 6.23 -28.11 -36.84
CA LEU A 84 5.07 -27.40 -36.33
C LEU A 84 5.13 -25.94 -36.75
N THR A 85 4.13 -25.51 -37.52
CA THR A 85 3.95 -24.08 -37.83
C THR A 85 3.21 -23.39 -36.68
N VAL A 86 3.84 -22.37 -36.09
CA VAL A 86 3.26 -21.51 -35.08
C VAL A 86 2.83 -20.19 -35.73
N PRO A 87 1.51 -19.90 -35.84
CA PRO A 87 1.01 -18.68 -36.48
C PRO A 87 1.56 -17.40 -35.85
N ALA A 88 1.64 -16.32 -36.63
CA ALA A 88 1.97 -14.99 -36.13
C ALA A 88 1.05 -14.59 -34.96
N SER A 89 1.63 -14.07 -33.87
CA SER A 89 0.88 -13.70 -32.65
C SER A 89 -0.03 -14.82 -32.13
N GLY A 90 0.37 -16.08 -32.33
CA GLY A 90 -0.42 -17.28 -32.06
C GLY A 90 0.36 -18.32 -31.25
N PHE A 91 -0.27 -19.47 -31.05
CA PHE A 91 0.36 -20.57 -30.33
C PHE A 91 0.13 -21.92 -31.02
N ALA A 92 0.99 -22.88 -30.71
CA ALA A 92 0.85 -24.27 -31.11
C ALA A 92 1.13 -25.20 -29.93
N GLN A 93 0.71 -26.46 -30.02
CA GLN A 93 0.85 -27.45 -28.96
C GLN A 93 1.71 -28.62 -29.41
N ALA A 94 2.56 -29.10 -28.50
CA ALA A 94 3.33 -30.31 -28.68
C ALA A 94 3.20 -31.21 -27.44
N ARG A 95 3.17 -32.53 -27.64
CA ARG A 95 3.08 -33.49 -26.54
C ARG A 95 4.30 -34.38 -26.52
N TYR A 96 4.89 -34.51 -25.34
CA TYR A 96 6.01 -35.42 -25.08
C TYR A 96 5.63 -36.40 -23.97
N GLN A 97 6.18 -37.59 -24.07
CA GLN A 97 5.99 -38.68 -23.14
C GLN A 97 7.25 -38.89 -22.32
N LEU A 98 7.08 -38.98 -21.00
CA LEU A 98 8.17 -39.33 -20.12
C LEU A 98 8.42 -40.84 -20.16
N GLU A 99 9.65 -41.25 -20.48
CA GLU A 99 10.03 -42.68 -20.58
C GLU A 99 10.19 -43.36 -19.21
N THR A 100 10.24 -42.59 -18.12
CA THR A 100 10.44 -43.08 -16.75
C THR A 100 9.23 -42.79 -15.86
N GLN A 101 8.83 -43.72 -14.99
CA GLN A 101 7.76 -43.43 -14.03
C GLN A 101 8.22 -42.46 -12.92
N ILE A 102 7.37 -41.49 -12.59
CA ILE A 102 7.56 -40.61 -11.43
C ILE A 102 6.85 -41.22 -10.23
N THR A 103 7.57 -41.36 -9.12
CA THR A 103 7.10 -42.12 -7.96
C THR A 103 6.48 -41.23 -6.87
N HIS A 104 6.72 -39.91 -6.88
CA HIS A 104 6.09 -38.99 -5.93
C HIS A 104 5.43 -37.75 -6.59
N SER A 105 4.32 -37.32 -6.00
CA SER A 105 3.60 -36.09 -6.35
C SER A 105 4.37 -34.86 -5.87
N GLY A 106 4.61 -33.88 -6.75
CA GLY A 106 5.29 -32.62 -6.43
C GLY A 106 6.71 -32.43 -6.98
N ALA A 107 7.22 -33.35 -7.80
CA ALA A 107 8.51 -33.22 -8.48
C ALA A 107 8.51 -32.02 -9.46
N LEU A 108 9.64 -31.34 -9.62
CA LEU A 108 9.82 -30.23 -10.56
C LEU A 108 10.47 -30.71 -11.85
N LEU A 109 9.93 -30.32 -13.01
CA LEU A 109 10.46 -30.68 -14.33
C LEU A 109 10.93 -29.43 -15.09
N THR A 110 12.13 -29.49 -15.68
CA THR A 110 12.71 -28.44 -16.55
C THR A 110 13.22 -29.08 -17.84
N ILE A 111 13.07 -28.41 -18.99
CA ILE A 111 13.62 -28.85 -20.29
C ILE A 111 14.64 -27.79 -20.76
N PRO A 112 15.94 -27.94 -20.40
CA PRO A 112 16.95 -26.90 -20.61
C PRO A 112 17.15 -26.49 -22.07
N ALA A 113 16.85 -27.40 -23.01
CA ALA A 113 16.99 -27.14 -24.44
C ALA A 113 16.05 -26.04 -24.95
N TRP A 114 14.91 -25.78 -24.28
CA TRP A 114 13.87 -24.88 -24.78
C TRP A 114 13.39 -23.83 -23.79
N SER A 115 13.54 -24.04 -22.48
CA SER A 115 13.20 -23.02 -21.49
C SER A 115 13.92 -23.22 -20.16
N THR A 116 14.05 -22.14 -19.40
CA THR A 116 14.42 -22.18 -17.97
C THR A 116 13.21 -22.34 -17.05
N SER A 117 12.00 -22.39 -17.62
CA SER A 117 10.75 -22.54 -16.88
C SER A 117 10.63 -23.92 -16.27
N THR A 118 10.19 -23.97 -15.02
CA THR A 118 10.08 -25.19 -14.22
C THR A 118 8.63 -25.44 -13.85
N VAL A 119 8.15 -26.68 -14.04
CA VAL A 119 6.75 -27.03 -13.75
C VAL A 119 6.66 -28.10 -12.68
N LYS A 120 5.74 -27.91 -11.73
CA LYS A 120 5.44 -28.89 -10.70
C LYS A 120 4.53 -29.99 -11.24
N PHE A 121 4.98 -31.23 -11.08
CA PHE A 121 4.24 -32.43 -11.42
C PHE A 121 3.10 -32.64 -10.42
N GLN A 122 1.88 -32.81 -10.91
CA GLN A 122 0.69 -33.05 -10.11
C GLN A 122 0.01 -34.30 -10.68
N GLU A 123 -0.15 -35.37 -9.88
CA GLU A 123 -0.85 -36.55 -10.37
C GLU A 123 -2.33 -36.25 -10.61
N PRO A 124 -2.91 -36.73 -11.73
CA PRO A 124 -4.36 -36.67 -11.92
C PRO A 124 -5.02 -37.55 -10.87
N ARG A 125 -5.93 -36.95 -10.09
CA ARG A 125 -6.77 -37.67 -9.14
C ARG A 125 -7.68 -38.58 -9.94
N LEU A 126 -7.44 -39.89 -9.92
CA LEU A 126 -8.31 -40.87 -10.58
C LEU A 126 -9.72 -40.75 -9.98
N THR A 127 -10.67 -40.27 -10.78
CA THR A 127 -12.10 -40.35 -10.47
C THR A 127 -12.46 -41.83 -10.45
N ARG A 128 -12.65 -42.38 -9.25
CA ARG A 128 -13.11 -43.76 -9.07
C ARG A 128 -14.52 -43.85 -9.68
N MET A 129 -14.68 -44.65 -10.73
CA MET A 129 -15.99 -44.96 -11.30
C MET A 129 -16.89 -45.57 -10.24
N ALA A 130 -18.15 -45.14 -10.26
CA ALA A 130 -19.18 -45.41 -9.27
C ALA A 130 -19.35 -46.91 -8.95
N VAL A 131 -19.24 -47.25 -7.67
CA VAL A 131 -19.93 -48.41 -7.09
C VAL A 131 -21.13 -47.86 -6.34
N ALA A 132 -22.29 -48.42 -6.67
CA ALA A 132 -23.59 -48.37 -6.00
C ALA A 132 -23.85 -47.21 -5.02
N ALA A 133 -24.80 -46.36 -5.41
CA ALA A 133 -25.34 -45.25 -4.64
C ALA A 133 -25.57 -45.61 -3.16
N GLU A 134 -24.75 -45.03 -2.29
CA GLU A 134 -25.19 -44.63 -0.95
C GLU A 134 -26.13 -43.42 -1.10
N PRO A 135 -27.15 -43.28 -0.24
CA PRO A 135 -28.16 -42.25 -0.39
C PRO A 135 -27.49 -40.87 -0.39
N VAL A 136 -27.73 -40.12 -1.46
CA VAL A 136 -27.36 -38.72 -1.59
C VAL A 136 -27.94 -37.99 -0.37
N PRO A 137 -27.15 -37.28 0.45
CA PRO A 137 -27.73 -36.29 1.34
C PRO A 137 -28.41 -35.26 0.44
N GLU A 138 -29.74 -35.25 0.47
CA GLU A 138 -30.58 -34.24 -0.15
C GLU A 138 -30.30 -32.90 0.55
N ASN A 139 -29.20 -32.23 0.16
CA ASN A 139 -28.89 -30.79 0.35
C ASN A 139 -27.39 -30.44 0.18
N GLU A 140 -26.75 -30.81 -0.92
CA GLU A 140 -25.54 -30.08 -1.35
C GLU A 140 -25.80 -29.41 -2.70
N GLU A 141 -26.47 -28.26 -2.62
CA GLU A 141 -26.41 -27.28 -3.70
C GLU A 141 -24.93 -26.96 -3.98
N PRO A 142 -24.51 -26.86 -5.25
CA PRO A 142 -23.14 -26.51 -5.59
C PRO A 142 -22.79 -25.19 -4.91
N GLN A 143 -21.81 -25.23 -4.00
CA GLN A 143 -21.28 -24.03 -3.37
C GLN A 143 -20.64 -23.16 -4.45
N ILE A 144 -21.41 -22.19 -4.94
CA ILE A 144 -20.91 -21.07 -5.71
C ILE A 144 -19.88 -20.41 -4.81
N THR A 145 -18.59 -20.52 -5.17
CA THR A 145 -17.55 -19.74 -4.51
C THR A 145 -17.94 -18.28 -4.68
N SER A 146 -18.24 -17.61 -3.58
CA SER A 146 -18.64 -16.22 -3.61
C SER A 146 -17.49 -15.41 -4.21
N VAL A 147 -17.67 -14.97 -5.45
CA VAL A 147 -16.76 -13.98 -6.04
C VAL A 147 -16.92 -12.74 -5.20
N GLN A 148 -15.81 -12.25 -4.63
CA GLN A 148 -15.82 -11.02 -3.84
C GLN A 148 -16.51 -9.91 -4.63
N PRO A 149 -17.32 -9.06 -3.98
CA PRO A 149 -18.01 -8.00 -4.68
C PRO A 149 -17.02 -7.17 -5.51
N PRO A 150 -17.35 -6.76 -6.75
CA PRO A 150 -16.40 -6.09 -7.65
C PRO A 150 -15.89 -4.74 -7.11
N PHE A 151 -16.54 -4.20 -6.08
CA PHE A 151 -16.15 -2.98 -5.38
C PHE A 151 -15.27 -3.24 -4.14
N ASP A 152 -15.11 -4.48 -3.69
CA ASP A 152 -14.22 -4.80 -2.59
C ASP A 152 -12.78 -4.72 -3.05
N ARG A 153 -12.08 -3.69 -2.60
CA ARG A 153 -10.66 -3.49 -2.87
C ARG A 153 -9.76 -4.18 -1.84
N ARG A 154 -10.28 -4.83 -0.80
CA ARG A 154 -9.44 -5.49 0.22
C ARG A 154 -8.68 -6.72 -0.32
N PRO A 155 -9.25 -7.58 -1.19
CA PRO A 155 -8.52 -8.69 -1.78
C PRO A 155 -7.25 -8.23 -2.49
N GLY A 156 -6.14 -8.94 -2.29
CA GLY A 156 -4.83 -8.59 -2.86
C GLY A 156 -4.06 -7.49 -2.13
N ASN A 157 -4.65 -6.81 -1.14
CA ASN A 157 -3.99 -5.78 -0.34
C ASN A 157 -3.50 -6.32 1.01
N ALA A 158 -2.47 -7.18 0.98
CA ALA A 158 -1.90 -7.85 2.16
C ALA A 158 -1.41 -6.88 3.26
N PHE A 159 -1.20 -5.60 2.95
CA PHE A 159 -0.67 -4.60 3.87
C PHE A 159 -1.68 -3.51 4.28
N ILE A 160 -2.96 -3.63 3.91
CA ILE A 160 -3.97 -2.62 4.27
C ILE A 160 -4.09 -2.43 5.79
N ALA A 161 -3.82 -3.48 6.57
CA ALA A 161 -3.82 -3.44 8.03
C ALA A 161 -2.72 -2.53 8.64
N ASN A 162 -1.72 -2.13 7.85
CA ASN A 162 -0.70 -1.17 8.27
C ASN A 162 -1.18 0.28 8.17
N LEU A 163 -2.27 0.54 7.45
CA LEU A 163 -2.87 1.86 7.30
C LEU A 163 -3.83 2.13 8.46
N ALA A 164 -3.66 3.27 9.12
CA ALA A 164 -4.51 3.73 10.19
C ALA A 164 -4.75 5.24 10.08
N PRO A 165 -5.84 5.78 10.67
CA PRO A 165 -5.99 7.22 10.80
C PRO A 165 -4.88 7.83 11.66
N TYR A 166 -4.61 9.12 11.44
CA TYR A 166 -3.56 9.85 12.16
C TYR A 166 -4.06 11.14 12.80
N GLU A 167 -4.55 12.09 11.99
CA GLU A 167 -5.31 13.26 12.44
C GLU A 167 -6.79 13.10 12.04
N PRO A 168 -7.71 13.95 12.55
CA PRO A 168 -9.11 13.92 12.14
C PRO A 168 -9.30 14.03 10.62
N ILE A 169 -10.30 13.31 10.09
CA ILE A 169 -10.72 13.35 8.68
C ILE A 169 -12.10 13.96 8.64
N TYR A 170 -12.22 15.16 8.08
CA TYR A 170 -13.46 15.93 8.15
C TYR A 170 -13.64 16.87 6.96
N GLY A 171 -14.88 17.36 6.83
CA GLY A 171 -15.23 18.52 6.04
C GLY A 171 -16.11 19.46 6.85
N VAL A 172 -15.71 20.73 6.92
CA VAL A 172 -16.43 21.78 7.66
C VAL A 172 -16.60 23.03 6.82
N TYR A 173 -17.64 23.80 7.12
CA TYR A 173 -17.99 25.05 6.44
C TYR A 173 -18.29 26.17 7.44
N GLY A 174 -17.83 27.38 7.14
CA GLY A 174 -18.09 28.59 7.91
C GLY A 174 -17.97 29.84 7.02
N PRO A 175 -19.08 30.52 6.70
CA PRO A 175 -19.10 31.63 5.74
C PRO A 175 -18.45 32.92 6.26
N GLY A 176 -18.28 33.89 5.36
CA GLY A 176 -17.84 35.25 5.68
C GLY A 176 -16.32 35.46 5.64
N THR A 177 -15.61 34.56 4.97
CA THR A 177 -14.15 34.54 4.93
C THR A 177 -13.66 33.91 3.64
N ASN A 178 -12.46 34.22 3.16
CA ASN A 178 -11.90 33.71 1.89
C ASN A 178 -11.47 32.21 1.91
N SER A 179 -12.09 31.39 2.74
CA SER A 179 -11.80 29.96 2.90
C SER A 179 -12.92 29.37 3.77
N GLU A 180 -14.12 29.46 3.24
CA GLU A 180 -15.34 29.09 3.94
C GLU A 180 -15.35 27.61 4.26
N ALA A 181 -14.96 26.76 3.30
CA ALA A 181 -14.83 25.33 3.54
C ALA A 181 -13.39 24.92 3.86
N ARG A 182 -13.26 23.94 4.77
CA ARG A 182 -11.99 23.27 5.06
C ARG A 182 -12.21 21.76 5.06
N LEU A 183 -11.37 21.07 4.30
CA LEU A 183 -11.32 19.61 4.25
C LEU A 183 -9.96 19.15 4.79
N GLN A 184 -9.96 18.04 5.52
CA GLN A 184 -8.73 17.40 5.98
C GLN A 184 -8.79 15.90 5.74
N ILE A 185 -7.72 15.37 5.15
CA ILE A 185 -7.44 13.93 5.09
C ILE A 185 -6.14 13.66 5.81
N SER A 186 -6.08 12.55 6.55
CA SER A 186 -4.89 12.19 7.30
C SER A 186 -4.81 10.69 7.56
N PHE A 187 -3.62 10.13 7.36
CA PHE A 187 -3.35 8.73 7.66
C PHE A 187 -1.90 8.54 8.09
N LYS A 188 -1.64 7.40 8.73
CA LYS A 188 -0.32 6.86 8.98
C LYS A 188 -0.24 5.42 8.50
N TYR A 189 0.94 5.04 8.02
CA TYR A 189 1.24 3.72 7.52
C TYR A 189 2.44 3.16 8.29
N ARG A 190 2.25 2.01 8.94
CA ARG A 190 3.33 1.32 9.66
C ARG A 190 4.30 0.70 8.65
N LEU A 191 5.57 1.14 8.68
CA LEU A 191 6.56 0.74 7.68
C LEU A 191 7.08 -0.68 7.85
N PHE A 192 7.21 -1.12 9.11
CA PHE A 192 7.64 -2.46 9.46
C PHE A 192 6.50 -3.13 10.22
N GLY A 193 5.60 -3.75 9.46
CA GLY A 193 4.37 -4.36 9.96
C GLY A 193 4.60 -5.40 11.05
N VAL A 194 3.54 -5.72 11.79
CA VAL A 194 3.54 -6.85 12.71
C VAL A 194 3.49 -8.12 11.85
N LYS A 195 4.54 -8.95 11.87
CA LYS A 195 4.40 -10.32 11.35
C LYS A 195 3.25 -10.97 12.14
N HIS A 196 2.18 -11.38 11.46
CA HIS A 196 1.14 -12.19 12.08
C HIS A 196 1.77 -13.53 12.51
N GLY A 197 2.04 -13.64 13.80
CA GLY A 197 2.66 -14.78 14.47
C GLY A 197 2.97 -14.42 15.92
N GLU A 198 2.79 -15.38 16.83
CA GLU A 198 2.88 -15.22 18.30
C GLU A 198 4.25 -14.77 18.83
N ASP A 199 5.25 -14.61 17.95
CA ASP A 199 6.66 -14.31 18.26
C ASP A 199 7.14 -12.91 17.82
N ALA A 200 6.25 -11.91 17.77
CA ALA A 200 6.65 -10.54 17.49
C ALA A 200 7.36 -9.91 18.70
N ARG A 201 8.67 -10.18 18.86
CA ARG A 201 9.50 -9.50 19.87
C ARG A 201 9.35 -7.97 19.73
N PRO A 202 9.27 -7.22 20.85
CA PRO A 202 9.24 -5.77 20.81
C PRO A 202 10.44 -5.25 20.02
N SER A 203 10.18 -4.56 18.92
CA SER A 203 11.20 -3.99 18.05
C SER A 203 10.93 -2.51 17.86
N TRP A 204 11.97 -1.69 17.94
CA TRP A 204 11.90 -0.26 17.63
C TRP A 204 11.33 -0.01 16.23
N ARG A 205 11.51 -0.94 15.29
CA ARG A 205 10.98 -0.85 13.92
C ARG A 205 9.44 -0.78 13.90
N ASN A 206 8.77 -1.37 14.89
CA ASN A 206 7.31 -1.36 15.00
C ASN A 206 6.75 0.03 15.33
N GLY A 207 7.60 0.94 15.81
CA GLY A 207 7.27 2.32 16.11
C GLY A 207 7.42 3.26 14.91
N LEU A 208 7.91 2.81 13.76
CA LEU A 208 8.15 3.65 12.58
C LEU A 208 6.92 3.71 11.66
N TYR A 209 6.53 4.94 11.35
CA TYR A 209 5.38 5.25 10.50
C TYR A 209 5.75 6.32 9.46
N PHE A 210 5.25 6.15 8.24
CA PHE A 210 5.04 7.26 7.34
C PHE A 210 3.66 7.84 7.62
N ALA A 211 3.54 9.13 7.84
CA ALA A 211 2.25 9.80 7.98
C ALA A 211 2.08 10.89 6.93
N TYR A 212 0.84 11.17 6.61
CA TYR A 212 0.48 12.18 5.63
C TYR A 212 -0.79 12.87 6.09
N THR A 213 -0.73 14.20 6.15
CA THR A 213 -1.89 15.05 6.38
C THR A 213 -1.99 16.06 5.24
N GLN A 214 -3.20 16.29 4.73
CA GLN A 214 -3.46 17.32 3.73
C GLN A 214 -4.63 18.18 4.18
N ARG A 215 -4.40 19.49 4.26
CA ARG A 215 -5.41 20.49 4.66
C ARG A 215 -5.77 21.33 3.45
N MET A 216 -7.02 21.28 3.03
CA MET A 216 -7.52 22.00 1.86
C MET A 216 -8.45 23.12 2.33
N PHE A 217 -8.18 24.34 1.88
CA PHE A 217 -8.92 25.56 2.20
C PHE A 217 -9.64 26.02 0.94
N TRP A 218 -10.95 25.82 0.91
CA TRP A 218 -11.79 26.02 -0.24
C TRP A 218 -12.55 27.34 -0.10
N ASP A 219 -12.32 28.25 -1.05
CA ASP A 219 -13.02 29.53 -1.15
C ASP A 219 -14.29 29.30 -1.98
N LEU A 220 -15.37 28.94 -1.29
CA LEU A 220 -16.66 28.62 -1.93
C LEU A 220 -17.43 29.89 -2.31
N GLY A 221 -17.10 31.04 -1.72
CA GLY A 221 -17.73 32.32 -2.01
C GLY A 221 -17.16 33.02 -3.24
N SER A 222 -16.00 32.60 -3.75
CA SER A 222 -15.35 33.20 -4.91
C SER A 222 -15.82 32.60 -6.26
N ASP A 223 -15.57 33.33 -7.35
CA ASP A 223 -15.92 32.91 -8.70
C ASP A 223 -15.25 31.57 -9.05
N SER A 224 -16.05 30.63 -9.54
CA SER A 224 -15.63 29.24 -9.83
C SER A 224 -15.19 28.42 -8.61
N ALA A 225 -15.37 28.95 -7.39
CA ALA A 225 -15.07 28.29 -6.13
C ALA A 225 -13.71 27.57 -6.11
N PRO A 226 -12.57 28.27 -6.20
CA PRO A 226 -11.26 27.63 -6.22
C PRO A 226 -10.79 27.22 -4.81
N PHE A 227 -9.89 26.24 -4.74
CA PHE A 227 -9.07 26.07 -3.53
C PHE A 227 -8.14 27.26 -3.37
N ARG A 228 -8.32 28.04 -2.30
CA ARG A 228 -7.41 29.13 -1.95
C ARG A 228 -6.03 28.58 -1.60
N ASN A 229 -5.97 27.52 -0.82
CA ASN A 229 -4.71 26.93 -0.40
C ASN A 229 -4.86 25.45 -0.08
N ILE A 230 -3.81 24.67 -0.33
CA ILE A 230 -3.71 23.27 0.06
C ILE A 230 -2.36 23.09 0.75
N ASP A 231 -2.35 22.67 2.01
CA ASP A 231 -1.10 22.33 2.72
C ASP A 231 -0.89 20.81 2.66
N PHE A 232 0.28 20.39 2.18
CA PHE A 232 0.76 19.02 2.10
C PHE A 232 1.75 18.76 3.24
N GLN A 233 1.49 17.76 4.10
CA GLN A 233 2.28 17.48 5.29
C GLN A 233 2.68 16.01 5.41
N PRO A 234 3.66 15.53 4.62
CA PRO A 234 4.27 14.23 4.84
C PRO A 234 5.21 14.25 6.05
N GLU A 235 5.22 13.15 6.79
CA GLU A 235 6.02 12.94 7.99
C GLU A 235 6.62 11.55 8.06
N LEU A 236 7.84 11.46 8.56
CA LEU A 236 8.39 10.22 9.08
C LEU A 236 8.39 10.30 10.60
N ILE A 237 7.72 9.34 11.25
CA ILE A 237 7.40 9.39 12.67
C ILE A 237 7.90 8.12 13.35
N TYR A 238 8.49 8.29 14.53
CA TYR A 238 8.71 7.23 15.50
C TYR A 238 7.81 7.44 16.72
N THR A 239 7.03 6.43 17.10
CA THR A 239 6.21 6.43 18.33
C THR A 239 6.63 5.28 19.22
N THR A 240 6.88 5.56 20.51
CA THR A 240 7.20 4.52 21.49
C THR A 240 5.95 3.69 21.81
N PRO A 241 6.10 2.43 22.24
CA PRO A 241 5.01 1.73 22.92
C PRO A 241 4.49 2.55 24.10
N SER A 242 3.19 2.48 24.36
CA SER A 242 2.63 3.06 25.58
C SER A 242 3.04 2.25 26.80
N SER A 243 3.27 2.94 27.92
CA SER A 243 3.51 2.33 29.23
C SER A 243 2.48 2.85 30.22
N MET A 244 1.80 1.94 30.91
CA MET A 244 0.82 2.31 31.93
C MET A 244 1.52 2.39 33.29
N LEU A 245 1.42 3.55 33.94
CA LEU A 245 1.90 3.77 35.30
C LEU A 245 0.93 3.16 36.32
N THR A 246 1.39 2.94 37.55
CA THR A 246 0.56 2.45 38.66
C THR A 246 -0.62 3.36 38.99
N SER A 247 -0.53 4.65 38.63
CA SER A 247 -1.62 5.63 38.77
C SER A 247 -2.73 5.48 37.72
N GLY A 248 -2.61 4.56 36.76
CA GLY A 248 -3.52 4.42 35.62
C GLY A 248 -3.24 5.39 34.47
N VAL A 249 -2.27 6.30 34.62
CA VAL A 249 -1.81 7.19 33.55
C VAL A 249 -1.02 6.39 32.52
N SER A 250 -1.38 6.53 31.24
CA SER A 250 -0.63 5.95 30.12
C SER A 250 0.30 6.98 29.53
N VAL A 251 1.57 6.65 29.34
CA VAL A 251 2.58 7.54 28.76
C VAL A 251 3.19 6.96 27.49
N ALA A 252 3.47 7.84 26.53
CA ALA A 252 4.19 7.51 25.30
C ALA A 252 4.97 8.73 24.82
N ALA A 253 5.79 8.57 23.79
CA ALA A 253 6.44 9.68 23.13
C ALA A 253 6.44 9.48 21.61
N GLN A 254 6.39 10.60 20.91
CA GLN A 254 6.53 10.66 19.46
C GLN A 254 7.68 11.59 19.09
N ALA A 255 8.44 11.21 18.08
CA ALA A 255 9.38 12.09 17.41
C ALA A 255 9.15 12.00 15.91
N GLY A 256 9.35 13.09 15.18
CA GLY A 256 9.11 13.08 13.74
C GLY A 256 9.89 14.12 12.97
N ILE A 257 10.09 13.82 11.69
CA ILE A 257 10.58 14.75 10.68
C ILE A 257 9.39 15.06 9.78
N ARG A 258 9.03 16.35 9.69
CA ARG A 258 7.87 16.83 8.96
C ARG A 258 8.31 17.82 7.90
N HIS A 259 7.88 17.57 6.68
CA HIS A 259 7.85 18.58 5.63
C HIS A 259 6.43 19.16 5.56
N GLU A 260 6.32 20.47 5.36
CA GLU A 260 5.04 21.14 5.10
C GLU A 260 5.24 22.14 3.97
N SER A 261 4.44 22.02 2.90
CA SER A 261 4.44 22.95 1.78
C SER A 261 3.03 23.16 1.25
N ASN A 262 2.82 24.24 0.49
CA ASN A 262 1.52 24.51 -0.11
C ASN A 262 1.40 24.10 -1.60
N GLY A 263 2.47 23.53 -2.17
CA GLY A 263 2.52 23.09 -3.57
C GLY A 263 2.42 24.22 -4.60
N ARG A 264 2.59 25.49 -4.19
CA ARG A 264 2.60 26.66 -5.08
C ARG A 264 4.02 27.03 -5.52
N ASP A 265 4.13 27.80 -6.58
CA ASP A 265 5.37 28.39 -7.09
C ASP A 265 5.43 29.91 -6.85
N GLY A 266 6.56 30.51 -7.23
CA GLY A 266 6.76 31.95 -7.19
C GLY A 266 6.56 32.58 -5.81
N SER A 267 5.95 33.77 -5.78
CA SER A 267 5.73 34.55 -4.55
C SER A 267 4.73 33.92 -3.57
N ASP A 268 3.92 32.99 -4.04
CA ASP A 268 2.93 32.28 -3.23
C ASP A 268 3.46 30.93 -2.72
N SER A 269 4.64 30.50 -3.17
CA SER A 269 5.29 29.30 -2.66
C SER A 269 5.57 29.45 -1.17
N ARG A 270 5.23 28.43 -0.39
CA ARG A 270 5.57 28.36 1.02
C ARG A 270 6.01 26.96 1.36
N SER A 271 7.06 26.87 2.16
CA SER A 271 7.62 25.59 2.59
C SER A 271 8.35 25.71 3.91
N ILE A 272 8.32 24.63 4.70
CA ILE A 272 9.09 24.53 5.93
C ILE A 272 9.34 23.06 6.29
N ASN A 273 10.56 22.76 6.77
CA ASN A 273 10.88 21.47 7.35
C ASN A 273 11.09 21.60 8.86
N SER A 274 10.65 20.60 9.61
CA SER A 274 10.80 20.57 11.06
C SER A 274 11.15 19.18 11.57
N ILE A 275 11.91 19.15 12.66
CA ILE A 275 12.12 17.97 13.49
C ILE A 275 11.45 18.27 14.83
N TYR A 276 10.70 17.32 15.37
CA TYR A 276 9.99 17.53 16.63
C TYR A 276 10.04 16.33 17.55
N VAL A 277 9.78 16.61 18.82
CA VAL A 277 9.49 15.63 19.87
C VAL A 277 8.20 16.03 20.58
N MET A 278 7.42 15.03 20.96
CA MET A 278 6.10 15.18 21.55
C MET A 278 5.86 14.03 22.55
N PRO A 279 6.28 14.18 23.81
CA PRO A 279 5.82 13.29 24.87
C PRO A 279 4.30 13.43 25.06
N MET A 280 3.65 12.36 25.48
CA MET A 280 2.20 12.25 25.58
C MET A 280 1.83 11.53 26.87
N ALA A 281 0.78 12.02 27.53
CA ALA A 281 0.16 11.35 28.67
C ALA A 281 -1.35 11.31 28.48
N ALA A 282 -1.97 10.15 28.73
CA ALA A 282 -3.40 9.98 28.81
C ALA A 282 -3.78 9.65 30.26
N LEU A 283 -4.66 10.46 30.83
CA LEU A 283 -5.11 10.38 32.21
C LEU A 283 -6.60 9.99 32.23
N PRO A 284 -7.00 8.96 33.00
CA PRO A 284 -8.41 8.70 33.23
C PRO A 284 -9.03 9.84 34.05
N LEU A 285 -10.24 10.26 33.69
CA LEU A 285 -11.08 11.19 34.45
C LEU A 285 -12.29 10.45 35.03
N MET A 286 -13.28 11.18 35.56
CA MET A 286 -14.52 10.59 36.06
C MET A 286 -15.33 9.95 34.92
N GLY A 287 -15.86 8.75 35.17
CA GLY A 287 -16.64 7.98 34.19
C GLY A 287 -15.77 7.46 33.05
N ASN A 288 -16.26 7.59 31.80
CA ASN A 288 -15.55 7.15 30.60
C ASN A 288 -14.66 8.24 29.98
N TYR A 289 -14.54 9.40 30.64
CA TYR A 289 -13.74 10.50 30.11
C TYR A 289 -12.25 10.25 30.34
N SER A 290 -11.44 10.66 29.38
CA SER A 290 -9.99 10.73 29.52
C SER A 290 -9.48 12.11 29.09
N LEU A 291 -8.30 12.47 29.59
CA LEU A 291 -7.55 13.65 29.17
C LEU A 291 -6.22 13.22 28.57
N VAL A 292 -5.97 13.56 27.31
CA VAL A 292 -4.67 13.46 26.68
C VAL A 292 -3.98 14.82 26.71
N VAL A 293 -2.70 14.85 27.08
CA VAL A 293 -1.86 16.04 27.03
C VAL A 293 -0.56 15.68 26.30
N ALA A 294 -0.20 16.48 25.31
CA ALA A 294 0.95 16.24 24.44
C ALA A 294 1.65 17.56 24.09
N PRO A 295 2.58 18.05 24.94
CA PRO A 295 3.41 19.19 24.58
C PRO A 295 4.35 18.80 23.44
N LYS A 296 4.59 19.72 22.51
CA LYS A 296 5.42 19.52 21.33
C LYS A 296 6.53 20.57 21.28
N LEU A 297 7.76 20.12 21.08
CA LEU A 297 8.90 20.99 20.80
C LEU A 297 9.41 20.71 19.39
N SER A 298 9.59 21.75 18.59
CA SER A 298 9.99 21.64 17.19
C SER A 298 11.18 22.55 16.88
N ILE A 299 12.12 22.06 16.09
CA ILE A 299 13.18 22.86 15.45
C ILE A 299 12.94 22.89 13.95
N TYR A 300 13.27 24.00 13.31
CA TYR A 300 13.08 24.17 11.87
C TYR A 300 14.39 24.04 11.12
N VAL A 301 14.44 23.12 10.17
CA VAL A 301 15.66 22.70 9.46
C VAL A 301 15.55 22.97 7.96
N GLY A 302 16.68 22.97 7.25
CA GLY A 302 16.72 23.19 5.80
C GLY A 302 16.33 24.60 5.38
N ASP A 303 15.99 24.72 4.10
CA ASP A 303 15.61 25.98 3.46
C ASP A 303 14.24 26.49 3.95
N LYS A 304 14.15 27.81 4.07
CA LYS A 304 12.99 28.58 4.53
C LYS A 304 12.87 29.91 3.77
N SER A 305 13.56 30.07 2.63
CA SER A 305 13.58 31.33 1.88
C SER A 305 12.21 31.84 1.48
N ASP A 306 11.26 30.94 1.24
CA ASP A 306 9.86 31.25 0.89
C ASP A 306 9.10 31.98 2.00
N ASN A 307 9.56 31.82 3.25
CA ASN A 307 8.93 32.39 4.44
C ASN A 307 9.97 32.52 5.59
N PRO A 308 10.94 33.44 5.47
CA PRO A 308 12.09 33.50 6.37
C PRO A 308 11.73 33.81 7.82
N ASP A 309 10.64 34.56 8.05
CA ASP A 309 10.18 34.98 9.36
C ASP A 309 9.08 34.09 9.95
N ILE A 310 8.76 32.93 9.34
CA ILE A 310 7.69 32.01 9.79
C ILE A 310 7.79 31.61 11.27
N VAL A 311 9.02 31.46 11.77
CA VAL A 311 9.29 31.13 13.18
C VAL A 311 8.71 32.17 14.11
N ARG A 312 8.71 33.45 13.73
CA ARG A 312 8.12 34.55 14.50
C ARG A 312 6.64 34.33 14.80
N TYR A 313 5.91 33.59 13.97
CA TYR A 313 4.47 33.37 14.11
C TYR A 313 4.13 31.99 14.68
N ARG A 314 4.91 30.97 14.29
CA ARG A 314 4.67 29.59 14.73
C ARG A 314 5.35 29.23 16.04
N GLY A 315 6.50 29.85 16.33
CA GLY A 315 7.32 29.51 17.47
C GLY A 315 7.89 28.10 17.39
N HIS A 316 8.44 27.64 18.50
CA HIS A 316 9.04 26.30 18.62
C HIS A 316 8.22 25.36 19.51
N ALA A 317 7.27 25.92 20.27
CA ALA A 317 6.46 25.17 21.21
C ALA A 317 5.04 25.01 20.69
N GLY A 318 4.47 23.86 20.96
CA GLY A 318 3.05 23.59 20.78
C GLY A 318 2.51 22.75 21.92
N LEU A 319 1.19 22.68 22.00
CA LEU A 319 0.49 21.87 22.99
C LEU A 319 -0.75 21.28 22.34
N PHE A 320 -0.87 19.97 22.39
CA PHE A 320 -2.10 19.27 22.08
C PHE A 320 -2.76 18.80 23.39
N MET A 321 -4.07 18.97 23.48
CA MET A 321 -4.89 18.51 24.58
C MET A 321 -6.18 17.94 24.03
N GLU A 322 -6.63 16.82 24.56
CA GLU A 322 -7.91 16.22 24.18
C GLU A 322 -8.63 15.74 25.42
N VAL A 323 -9.90 16.10 25.58
CA VAL A 323 -10.76 15.58 26.62
C VAL A 323 -12.01 15.01 26.00
N GLY A 324 -12.36 13.76 26.34
CA GLY A 324 -13.55 13.15 25.77
C GLY A 324 -13.84 11.74 26.22
N ASP A 325 -15.03 11.31 25.86
CA ASP A 325 -15.53 9.94 25.92
C ASP A 325 -15.45 9.33 24.51
N ASP A 326 -14.90 8.12 24.40
CA ASP A 326 -14.72 7.41 23.13
C ASP A 326 -16.04 7.17 22.39
N GLU A 327 -17.14 7.08 23.13
CA GLU A 327 -18.47 6.94 22.54
C GLU A 327 -19.29 8.23 22.61
N GLY A 328 -18.75 9.30 23.20
CA GLY A 328 -19.50 10.49 23.58
C GLY A 328 -18.96 11.78 22.99
N LEU A 329 -19.00 12.87 23.76
CA LEU A 329 -18.45 14.16 23.39
C LEU A 329 -16.92 14.13 23.46
N ARG A 330 -16.25 14.73 22.47
CA ARG A 330 -14.79 14.90 22.48
C ARG A 330 -14.42 16.32 22.06
N LEU A 331 -13.57 16.96 22.85
CA LEU A 331 -12.96 18.26 22.56
C LEU A 331 -11.46 18.08 22.40
N SER A 332 -10.95 18.35 21.21
CA SER A 332 -9.52 18.39 20.91
C SER A 332 -9.06 19.84 20.76
N THR A 333 -7.87 20.17 21.22
CA THR A 333 -7.30 21.52 21.17
C THR A 333 -5.82 21.42 20.82
N SER A 334 -5.38 22.22 19.84
CA SER A 334 -3.97 22.34 19.49
C SER A 334 -3.52 23.80 19.48
N ALA A 335 -2.42 24.09 20.16
CA ALA A 335 -1.83 25.42 20.24
C ALA A 335 -0.42 25.46 19.67
N ARG A 336 -0.05 26.60 19.09
CA ARG A 336 1.31 26.98 18.68
C ARG A 336 1.69 28.25 19.43
N LEU A 337 2.88 28.28 20.02
CA LEU A 337 3.32 29.32 20.94
C LEU A 337 4.72 29.81 20.56
N ASN A 338 4.86 31.12 20.35
CA ASN A 338 6.14 31.81 20.30
C ASN A 338 6.24 32.77 21.49
N PHE A 339 6.96 32.35 22.53
CA PHE A 339 7.17 33.17 23.72
C PHE A 339 8.00 34.43 23.47
N GLY A 340 8.89 34.42 22.48
CA GLY A 340 9.75 35.57 22.16
C GLY A 340 9.01 36.69 21.42
N SER A 341 8.08 36.34 20.52
CA SER A 341 7.29 37.33 19.76
C SER A 341 5.90 37.60 20.35
N GLY A 342 5.45 36.78 21.29
CA GLY A 342 4.08 36.78 21.82
C GLY A 342 3.02 36.27 20.82
N LYS A 343 3.42 35.81 19.64
CA LYS A 343 2.50 35.30 18.62
C LYS A 343 2.22 33.81 18.82
N GLY A 344 1.08 33.37 18.30
CA GLY A 344 0.69 31.97 18.35
C GLY A 344 -0.65 31.75 17.66
N ALA A 345 -1.16 30.54 17.83
CA ALA A 345 -2.49 30.17 17.40
C ALA A 345 -3.06 29.05 18.25
N ILE A 346 -4.38 28.96 18.28
CA ILE A 346 -5.13 27.87 18.90
C ILE A 346 -6.18 27.37 17.90
N ASN A 347 -6.29 26.05 17.75
CA ASN A 347 -7.42 25.38 17.14
C ASN A 347 -8.15 24.62 18.24
N ALA A 348 -9.47 24.58 18.18
CA ALA A 348 -10.27 23.69 19.02
C ALA A 348 -11.38 23.05 18.17
N ASP A 349 -11.48 21.74 18.27
CA ASP A 349 -12.37 20.89 17.51
C ASP A 349 -13.27 20.10 18.47
N LEU A 350 -14.58 20.27 18.35
CA LEU A 350 -15.59 19.58 19.15
C LEU A 350 -16.31 18.56 18.27
N SER A 351 -16.48 17.32 18.77
CA SER A 351 -17.15 16.27 18.03
C SER A 351 -18.13 15.44 18.86
N TYR A 352 -19.19 14.94 18.22
CA TYR A 352 -20.17 14.05 18.83
C TYR A 352 -20.76 13.06 17.79
N PRO A 353 -20.92 11.77 18.11
CA PRO A 353 -21.43 10.79 17.14
C PRO A 353 -22.90 11.05 16.77
N LEU A 354 -23.17 11.27 15.49
CA LEU A 354 -24.54 11.47 14.99
C LEU A 354 -25.48 10.33 15.34
N PRO A 355 -25.05 9.04 15.35
CA PRO A 355 -25.96 7.95 15.68
C PRO A 355 -26.61 8.06 17.04
N ARG A 356 -25.93 8.69 18.01
CA ARG A 356 -26.48 8.95 19.34
C ARG A 356 -27.44 10.13 19.39
N LEU A 357 -27.31 11.10 18.48
CA LEU A 357 -28.23 12.23 18.39
C LEU A 357 -29.51 11.87 17.63
N LEU A 358 -29.39 11.04 16.59
CA LEU A 358 -30.47 10.74 15.67
C LEU A 358 -31.15 9.39 15.95
N GLY A 359 -30.58 8.55 16.82
CA GLY A 359 -31.10 7.20 17.11
C GLY A 359 -30.82 6.17 16.01
N GLY A 360 -29.80 6.41 15.17
CA GLY A 360 -29.44 5.60 14.00
C GLY A 360 -28.49 6.34 13.06
N GLY A 361 -28.11 5.76 11.92
CA GLY A 361 -27.12 6.36 11.01
C GLY A 361 -27.49 7.77 10.50
N PRO A 362 -26.53 8.52 9.93
CA PRO A 362 -25.24 8.05 9.42
C PRO A 362 -24.13 7.91 10.47
N ASP A 363 -23.21 6.97 10.25
CA ASP A 363 -22.03 6.70 11.08
C ASP A 363 -20.93 7.75 10.85
N VAL A 364 -21.22 8.98 11.27
CA VAL A 364 -20.31 10.13 11.20
C VAL A 364 -20.40 10.93 12.51
N TYR A 365 -19.47 11.85 12.70
CA TYR A 365 -19.47 12.76 13.85
C TYR A 365 -19.91 14.15 13.42
N LEU A 366 -20.77 14.78 14.21
CA LEU A 366 -20.99 16.22 14.13
C LEU A 366 -19.67 16.86 14.54
N PHE A 367 -19.20 17.85 13.79
CA PHE A 367 -17.87 18.40 14.00
C PHE A 367 -17.93 19.93 13.96
N VAL A 368 -17.51 20.58 15.03
CA VAL A 368 -17.41 22.04 15.13
C VAL A 368 -15.94 22.40 15.31
N GLN A 369 -15.42 23.22 14.40
CA GLN A 369 -14.04 23.67 14.42
C GLN A 369 -13.97 25.16 14.69
N SER A 370 -13.06 25.55 15.56
CA SER A 370 -12.66 26.94 15.76
C SER A 370 -11.16 27.13 15.60
N PHE A 371 -10.76 28.28 15.07
CA PHE A 371 -9.37 28.69 14.98
C PHE A 371 -9.24 30.15 15.41
N HIS A 372 -8.17 30.47 16.14
CA HIS A 372 -7.80 31.83 16.45
C HIS A 372 -6.27 31.99 16.48
N GLY A 373 -5.75 32.99 15.76
CA GLY A 373 -4.33 33.35 15.80
C GLY A 373 -3.68 33.37 14.43
N TYR A 374 -2.37 33.11 14.37
CA TYR A 374 -1.58 33.25 13.15
C TYR A 374 -1.40 31.95 12.36
N GLY A 375 -1.54 32.07 11.03
CA GLY A 375 -1.14 31.00 10.11
C GLY A 375 -1.98 29.74 10.21
N GLU A 376 -3.29 29.89 10.03
CA GLU A 376 -4.20 28.74 9.91
C GLU A 376 -3.75 27.78 8.79
N ASN A 377 -3.27 28.37 7.70
CA ASN A 377 -2.66 27.71 6.56
C ASN A 377 -1.26 28.29 6.29
N LEU A 378 -0.49 27.63 5.43
CA LEU A 378 0.89 28.05 5.18
C LEU A 378 0.99 29.32 4.33
N LEU A 379 0.09 29.54 3.36
CA LEU A 379 0.03 30.77 2.55
C LEU A 379 -0.11 32.04 3.41
N ASP A 380 -1.00 31.96 4.40
CA ASP A 380 -1.34 33.05 5.33
C ASP A 380 -0.60 32.91 6.68
N TYR A 381 0.60 32.30 6.71
CA TYR A 381 1.34 32.02 7.96
C TYR A 381 1.53 33.25 8.88
N ASN A 382 1.63 34.43 8.27
CA ASN A 382 1.87 35.71 8.94
C ASN A 382 0.59 36.53 9.20
N ARG A 383 -0.59 36.02 8.83
CA ARG A 383 -1.87 36.69 9.05
C ARG A 383 -2.58 36.14 10.27
N ARG A 384 -3.18 37.04 11.06
CA ARG A 384 -4.05 36.68 12.18
C ARG A 384 -5.48 36.53 11.67
N THR A 385 -6.14 35.42 12.01
CA THR A 385 -7.53 35.16 11.63
C THR A 385 -8.28 34.48 12.78
N SER A 386 -9.61 34.61 12.75
CA SER A 386 -10.54 33.87 13.59
C SER A 386 -11.51 33.14 12.67
N ARG A 387 -11.77 31.85 12.92
CA ARG A 387 -12.70 31.06 12.13
C ARG A 387 -13.56 30.20 13.05
N LEU A 388 -14.81 30.02 12.66
CA LEU A 388 -15.72 29.06 13.25
C LEU A 388 -16.39 28.33 12.08
N ARG A 389 -16.34 27.00 12.09
CA ARG A 389 -16.90 26.15 11.04
C ARG A 389 -17.63 24.98 11.67
N ILE A 390 -18.62 24.46 10.96
CA ILE A 390 -19.38 23.27 11.34
C ILE A 390 -19.46 22.30 10.16
N GLY A 391 -19.51 21.02 10.44
CA GLY A 391 -19.68 19.99 9.43
C GLY A 391 -19.59 18.60 10.02
N PHE A 392 -18.92 17.70 9.31
CA PHE A 392 -18.89 16.30 9.65
C PHE A 392 -17.48 15.74 9.63
N ALA A 393 -17.21 14.80 10.53
CA ALA A 393 -15.98 14.02 10.54
C ALA A 393 -16.27 12.53 10.35
N LEU A 394 -15.38 11.86 9.62
CA LEU A 394 -15.34 10.40 9.49
C LEU A 394 -14.43 9.79 10.56
N VAL A 395 -13.38 10.54 10.93
CA VAL A 395 -12.44 10.22 12.01
C VAL A 395 -12.29 11.47 12.86
N ARG A 396 -12.34 11.31 14.18
CA ARG A 396 -12.27 12.39 15.16
C ARG A 396 -11.11 12.25 16.13
#